data_AF-A0A0S8D5D0-F1
#
_entry.id   AF-A0A0S8D5D0-F1
#
_cell.length_a   1.000
_cell.length_b   1.000
_cell.length_c   1.000
_cell.angle_alpha   90.00
_cell.angle_beta   90.00
_cell.angle_gamma   90.00
#
_symmetry.space_group_name_H-M   'P 1'
#
loop_
_entity.id
_entity.type
_entity.pdbx_description
1 polymer ?
#
loop_
_entity_poly.entity_id
_entity_poly.type
_entity_poly.pdbx_seq_one_letter_code
_entity_poly.pdbx_strand_id
1 'polypeptide(L)' 'MQNYIFIKLIGIAGVLLIMTGYSLLWVFPETELNEVIQRTRVALVLNVFGSVMVLLYLYKRR' A
#
# COMPACT_ATOMS: atom_id res chain seq x y z
N MET A 1 -4.15 16.57 -20.79
CA MET A 1 -4.39 15.11 -20.77
C MET A 1 -3.35 14.34 -19.94
N GLN A 2 -2.05 14.60 -20.10
CA GLN A 2 -0.98 13.83 -19.47
C GLN A 2 -1.04 13.82 -17.93
N ASN A 3 -1.25 14.98 -17.28
CA ASN A 3 -1.34 15.08 -15.81
C ASN A 3 -2.50 14.26 -15.21
N TYR A 4 -3.60 14.10 -15.97
CA TYR A 4 -4.76 13.35 -15.51
C TYR A 4 -4.51 11.84 -15.47
N ILE A 5 -3.73 11.33 -16.42
CA ILE A 5 -3.30 9.92 -16.46
C ILE A 5 -2.35 9.64 -15.29
N PHE A 6 -1.39 10.54 -15.04
CA PHE A 6 -0.45 10.42 -13.92
C PHE A 6 -1.17 10.39 -12.56
N ILE A 7 -2.17 11.24 -12.34
CA ILE A 7 -2.95 11.24 -11.09
C ILE A 7 -3.67 9.90 -10.90
N LYS A 8 -4.29 9.35 -11.95
CA LYS A 8 -4.95 8.03 -11.87
C LYS A 8 -3.96 6.90 -11.54
N LEU A 9 -2.76 6.93 -12.12
CA LEU A 9 -1.73 5.94 -11.84
C LEU A 9 -1.29 5.97 -10.36
N ILE A 10 -1.21 7.15 -9.75
CA ILE A 10 -0.90 7.29 -8.31
C ILE A 10 -1.98 6.61 -7.45
N GLY A 11 -3.25 6.81 -7.78
CA GLY A 11 -4.36 6.15 -7.08
C GLY A 11 -4.31 4.63 -7.20
N ILE A 12 -4.08 4.11 -8.41
CA ILE A 12 -3.95 2.66 -8.66
C ILE A 12 -2.76 2.07 -7.91
N ALA A 13 -1.60 2.72 -7.98
CA ALA A 13 -0.40 2.29 -7.26
C ALA A 13 -0.63 2.27 -5.73
N GLY A 14 -1.33 3.27 -5.20
CA GLY A 14 -1.67 3.33 -3.79
C GLY A 14 -2.54 2.16 -3.33
N VAL A 15 -3.57 1.80 -4.11
CA VAL A 15 -4.43 0.63 -3.82
C VAL A 15 -3.63 -0.67 -3.88
N LEU A 16 -2.75 -0.83 -4.87
CA LEU A 16 -1.90 -2.02 -4.99
C LEU A 16 -0.97 -2.19 -3.78
N LEU A 17 -0.39 -1.10 -3.27
CA LEU A 17 0.46 -1.13 -2.07
C LEU A 17 -0.32 -1.54 -0.82
N ILE A 18 -1.57 -1.10 -0.69
CA ILE A 18 -2.45 -1.53 0.41
C ILE A 18 -2.72 -3.04 0.30
N MET A 19 -3.08 -3.52 -0.88
CA MET A 19 -3.35 -4.95 -1.11
C MET A 19 -2.14 -5.83 -0.81
N THR A 20 -0.93 -5.41 -1.20
CA THR A 20 0.31 -6.16 -0.88
C THR A 20 0.65 -6.10 0.61
N GLY A 21 0.37 -4.98 1.28
CA GLY A 21 0.48 -4.88 2.74
C GLY A 21 -0.43 -5.87 3.46
N TYR A 22 -1.69 -5.98 3.04
CA TYR A 22 -2.63 -6.95 3.61
C TYR A 22 -2.24 -8.41 3.33
N SER A 23 -1.76 -8.73 2.12
CA SER A 23 -1.35 -10.11 1.81
C SER A 23 -0.15 -10.56 2.65
N LEU A 24 0.77 -9.65 2.99
CA LEU A 24 1.89 -9.94 3.88
C LEU A 24 1.48 -10.26 5.32
N LEU A 25 0.34 -9.74 5.79
CA LEU A 25 -0.20 -10.04 7.12
C LEU A 25 -0.97 -11.37 7.17
N TRP A 26 -1.59 -11.79 6.07
CA TRP A 26 -2.54 -12.91 6.09
C TRP A 26 -2.00 -14.23 5.53
N VAL A 27 -1.12 -14.18 4.54
CA VAL A 27 -0.91 -15.34 3.65
C VAL A 27 0.06 -16.39 4.20
N PHE A 28 0.83 -16.10 5.26
CA PHE A 28 1.97 -16.94 5.61
C PHE A 28 1.87 -17.52 7.01
N PRO A 29 1.86 -18.86 7.17
CA PRO A 29 1.96 -19.50 8.47
C PRO A 29 3.36 -19.20 9.04
N GLU A 30 3.39 -18.64 10.25
CA GLU A 30 4.60 -18.10 10.85
C GLU A 30 5.36 -19.18 11.63
N THR A 31 6.61 -19.41 11.27
CA THR A 31 7.50 -20.38 11.96
C THR A 31 8.44 -19.72 12.96
N GLU A 32 8.79 -18.44 12.77
CA GLU A 32 9.72 -17.70 13.64
C GLU A 32 9.23 -16.28 13.97
N LEU A 33 9.26 -15.90 15.24
CA LEU A 33 8.80 -14.58 15.74
C LEU A 33 9.48 -13.40 15.03
N ASN A 34 10.75 -13.55 14.64
CA ASN A 34 11.50 -12.48 13.99
C ASN A 34 10.96 -12.17 12.58
N GLU A 35 10.55 -13.21 11.84
CA GLU A 35 9.93 -13.05 10.51
C GLU A 35 8.59 -12.32 10.62
N VAL A 36 7.77 -12.66 11.62
CA VAL A 36 6.49 -12.00 11.92
C VAL A 36 6.66 -10.50 12.09
N ILE A 37 7.63 -10.11 12.94
CA ILE A 37 7.90 -8.71 13.26
C ILE A 37 8.36 -7.96 12.01
N GLN A 38 9.26 -8.56 11.23
CA GLN A 38 9.77 -7.94 10.02
C GLN A 38 8.67 -7.74 8.98
N ARG A 39 7.82 -8.75 8.76
CA ARG A 39 6.70 -8.67 7.82
C ARG A 39 5.64 -7.68 8.26
N THR A 40 5.30 -7.68 9.54
CA THR A 40 4.35 -6.71 10.11
C THR A 40 4.84 -5.29 9.90
N ARG A 41 6.14 -5.02 10.12
CA ARG A 41 6.74 -3.71 9.84
C ARG A 41 6.62 -3.31 8.38
N VAL A 42 6.96 -4.22 7.46
CA VAL A 42 6.85 -3.97 6.01
C VAL A 42 5.39 -3.74 5.61
N ALA A 43 4.46 -4.55 6.10
CA ALA A 43 3.04 -4.43 5.83
C ALA A 43 2.47 -3.09 6.31
N LEU A 44 2.88 -2.62 7.50
CA LEU A 44 2.48 -1.31 8.02
C LEU A 44 3.00 -0.17 7.13
N VAL A 45 4.27 -0.20 6.75
CA VAL A 45 4.87 0.83 5.87
C VAL A 45 4.13 0.88 4.53
N LEU A 46 3.88 -0.28 3.91
CA LEU A 46 3.16 -0.35 2.63
C LEU A 46 1.73 0.20 2.74
N ASN A 47 1.01 -0.14 3.80
CA ASN A 47 -0.35 0.36 4.03
C ASN A 47 -0.38 1.87 4.26
N VAL A 48 0.56 2.42 5.03
CA VAL A 48 0.65 3.87 5.26
C VAL A 48 0.96 4.60 3.95
N PHE A 49 1.97 4.15 3.21
CA PHE A 49 2.33 4.76 1.92
C PHE A 49 1.19 4.67 0.91
N GLY A 50 0.57 3.49 0.78
CA GLY A 50 -0.55 3.30 -0.12
C GLY A 50 -1.74 4.19 0.23
N SER A 51 -2.04 4.33 1.52
CA SER A 51 -3.11 5.22 2.01
C SER A 51 -2.83 6.69 1.68
N VAL A 52 -1.60 7.16 1.87
CA VAL A 52 -1.20 8.52 1.50
C VAL A 52 -1.34 8.76 -0.01
N MET A 53 -0.94 7.81 -0.85
CA MET A 53 -1.09 7.91 -2.30
C MET A 53 -2.56 7.98 -2.74
N VAL A 54 -3.44 7.19 -2.11
CA VAL A 54 -4.89 7.24 -2.36
C VAL A 54 -5.47 8.57 -1.91
N LEU A 55 -5.08 9.09 -0.75
CA LEU A 55 -5.51 10.41 -0.26
C LEU A 55 -5.08 11.53 -1.22
N LEU A 56 -3.83 11.50 -1.70
CA LEU A 56 -3.31 12.46 -2.68
C LEU A 56 -4.07 12.39 -4.00
N TYR A 57 -4.42 11.18 -4.46
CA TYR A 57 -5.26 10.98 -5.64
C TYR A 57 -6.64 11.61 -5.44
N LEU A 58 -7.30 11.32 -4.32
CA LEU A 58 -8.63 11.86 -4.01
C LEU A 58 -8.62 13.38 -3.87
N TYR A 59 -7.59 13.93 -3.22
CA TYR A 59 -7.41 15.37 -3.06
C TYR A 59 -7.24 16.08 -4.41
N LYS A 60 -6.40 15.55 -5.31
CA LYS A 60 -6.18 16.13 -6.65
C LYS A 60 -7.35 15.91 -7.63
N ARG A 61 -8.27 15.00 -7.31
CA ARG A 61 -9.45 14.71 -8.13
C ARG A 61 -10.63 15.65 -7.82
N ARG A 62 -10.71 16.15 -6.58
CA ARG A 62 -11.62 17.24 -6.21
C ARG A 62 -11.18 18.53 -6.87
#